data_AF-A0A3D4BD03-F1
#
_entry.id   AF-A0A3D4BD03-F1
#
_cell.length_a   1.000
_cell.length_b   1.000
_cell.length_c   1.000
_cell.angle_alpha   90.00
_cell.angle_beta   90.00
_cell.angle_gamma   90.00
#
_symmetry.space_group_name_H-M   'P 1'
#
loop_
_entity.id
_entity.type
_entity.pdbx_description
1 polymer ?
#
loop_
_entity_poly.entity_id
_entity_poly.type
_entity_poly.pdbx_seq_one_letter_code
_entity_poly.pdbx_strand_id
1 'polypeptide(L)'
;MLGPATDVASVILADSTIVDRLEVVAMAYNKWPQGTDVFNVHNDIPAWQILMHSRTPLVVGDSTVAATNLKMTRDKAKNVFAGQGASGVYISNLLVSWLDNNRRIADVVTGDPDSWPVWDEVTMAYILGLTAQETYPRPVLRDDMTFDHTNVDQTRPSITWITHIDSEGLWKDFSGKLEAARQGRE
;
A
#
# COMPACT_ATOMS: atom_id res chain seq x y z
N MET A 1 1.38 -2.39 6.70
CA MET A 1 1.23 -3.78 6.23
C MET A 1 1.33 -3.78 4.72
N LEU A 2 2.27 -4.57 4.20
CA LEU A 2 2.57 -4.67 2.77
C LEU A 2 2.11 -6.03 2.20
N GLY A 3 1.49 -6.86 3.03
CA GLY A 3 1.11 -8.23 2.74
C GLY A 3 -0.20 -8.61 3.43
N PRO A 4 -0.50 -9.92 3.53
CA PRO A 4 -1.72 -10.42 4.18
C PRO A 4 -1.83 -10.01 5.66
N ALA A 5 -3.05 -10.04 6.20
CA ALA A 5 -3.34 -9.61 7.56
C ALA A 5 -3.06 -10.65 8.65
N THR A 6 -2.49 -11.80 8.30
CA THR A 6 -2.36 -12.98 9.17
C THR A 6 -1.74 -12.67 10.52
N ASP A 7 -0.60 -11.95 10.55
CA ASP A 7 0.09 -11.65 11.80
C ASP A 7 -0.71 -10.68 12.68
N VAL A 8 -1.27 -9.62 12.09
CA VAL A 8 -2.07 -8.64 12.84
C VAL A 8 -3.35 -9.28 13.37
N ALA A 9 -4.04 -10.09 12.56
CA ALA A 9 -5.23 -10.81 12.99
C ALA A 9 -4.91 -11.81 14.12
N SER A 10 -3.79 -12.53 14.01
CA SER A 10 -3.34 -13.47 15.04
C SER A 10 -3.09 -12.76 16.38
N VAL A 11 -2.46 -11.59 16.34
CA VAL A 11 -2.21 -10.80 17.55
C VAL A 11 -3.50 -10.25 18.15
N ILE A 12 -4.46 -9.77 17.33
CA ILE A 12 -5.77 -9.33 17.80
C ILE A 12 -6.56 -10.47 18.46
N LEU A 13 -6.48 -11.68 17.91
CA LEU A 13 -7.10 -12.87 18.48
C LEU A 13 -6.44 -13.30 19.80
N ALA A 14 -5.12 -13.17 19.91
CA ALA A 14 -4.36 -13.52 21.09
C ALA A 14 -4.55 -12.53 22.25
N ASP A 15 -4.63 -11.23 21.94
CA ASP A 15 -4.86 -10.15 22.90
C ASP A 15 -5.75 -9.07 22.28
N SER A 16 -7.04 -9.11 22.60
CA SER A 16 -8.02 -8.17 22.07
C SER A 16 -7.85 -6.74 22.56
N THR A 17 -7.06 -6.50 23.63
CA THR A 17 -6.80 -5.14 24.14
C THR A 17 -5.81 -4.38 23.29
N ILE A 18 -5.05 -5.07 22.43
CA ILE A 18 -4.03 -4.46 21.59
C ILE A 18 -4.63 -3.50 20.54
N VAL A 19 -5.91 -3.67 20.20
CA VAL A 19 -6.64 -2.81 19.24
C VAL A 19 -6.68 -1.34 19.68
N ASP A 20 -6.55 -1.06 20.98
CA ASP A 20 -6.53 0.29 21.54
C ASP A 20 -5.11 0.92 21.51
N ARG A 21 -4.10 0.18 21.02
CA ARG A 21 -2.67 0.56 21.04
C ARG A 21 -2.02 0.59 19.67
N LEU A 22 -2.74 0.26 18.61
CA LEU A 22 -2.20 0.14 17.26
C LEU A 22 -3.11 0.79 16.23
N GLU A 23 -2.49 1.35 15.20
CA GLU A 23 -3.12 1.73 13.95
C GLU A 23 -2.56 0.85 12.84
N VAL A 24 -3.43 0.39 11.95
CA VAL A 24 -3.03 -0.39 10.77
C VAL A 24 -3.13 0.49 9.54
N VAL A 25 -1.99 0.66 8.87
CA VAL A 25 -1.90 1.25 7.53
C VAL A 25 -1.55 0.14 6.56
N ALA A 26 -2.35 -0.07 5.52
CA ALA A 26 -2.19 -1.21 4.62
C ALA A 26 -2.32 -0.83 3.14
N MET A 27 -1.52 -1.50 2.30
CA MET A 27 -1.85 -1.65 0.89
C MET A 27 -2.82 -2.83 0.76
N ALA A 28 -4.05 -2.55 0.35
CA ALA A 28 -5.07 -3.57 0.18
C ALA A 28 -6.21 -3.08 -0.68
N TYR A 29 -6.94 -4.03 -1.23
CA TYR A 29 -8.08 -3.86 -2.11
C TYR A 29 -7.77 -3.20 -3.44
N ASN A 30 -8.71 -3.33 -4.37
CA ASN A 30 -8.59 -2.78 -5.70
C ASN A 30 -9.09 -1.34 -5.76
N LYS A 31 -10.30 -1.11 -5.25
CA LYS A 31 -10.94 0.20 -5.31
C LYS A 31 -12.09 0.32 -4.31
N TRP A 32 -12.26 1.52 -3.78
CA TRP A 32 -13.51 1.91 -3.13
C TRP A 32 -14.64 2.20 -4.15
N PRO A 33 -15.92 1.86 -3.87
CA PRO A 33 -16.46 1.17 -2.69
C PRO A 33 -16.57 -0.36 -2.81
N GLN A 34 -16.06 -0.99 -3.87
CA GLN A 34 -16.35 -2.39 -4.16
C GLN A 34 -15.62 -3.38 -3.25
N GLY A 35 -14.43 -3.01 -2.77
CA GLY A 35 -13.49 -3.96 -2.16
C GLY A 35 -12.79 -4.78 -3.25
N THR A 36 -12.63 -6.08 -3.04
CA THR A 36 -11.84 -7.05 -3.83
C THR A 36 -10.34 -6.79 -3.79
N ASP A 37 -9.52 -7.83 -3.84
CA ASP A 37 -8.06 -7.75 -3.96
C ASP A 37 -7.61 -9.10 -4.53
N VAL A 38 -6.64 -9.13 -5.43
CA VAL A 38 -6.15 -10.40 -6.00
C VAL A 38 -4.87 -10.90 -5.34
N PHE A 39 -4.35 -10.17 -4.35
CA PHE A 39 -3.12 -10.47 -3.64
C PHE A 39 -3.31 -10.45 -2.12
N ASN A 40 -3.24 -9.28 -1.47
CA ASN A 40 -3.06 -9.19 -0.02
C ASN A 40 -4.27 -9.68 0.76
N VAL A 41 -5.49 -9.37 0.29
CA VAL A 41 -6.73 -9.89 0.90
C VAL A 41 -6.98 -11.33 0.49
N HIS A 42 -6.74 -11.67 -0.78
CA HIS A 42 -6.96 -13.02 -1.31
C HIS A 42 -6.15 -14.09 -0.58
N ASN A 43 -4.89 -13.76 -0.25
CA ASN A 43 -3.98 -14.67 0.41
C ASN A 43 -4.42 -15.06 1.83
N ASP A 44 -5.25 -14.25 2.51
CA ASP A 44 -5.83 -14.58 3.83
C ASP A 44 -7.10 -13.77 4.12
N ILE A 45 -8.22 -14.20 3.52
CA ILE A 45 -9.52 -13.54 3.66
C ILE A 45 -9.99 -13.54 5.13
N PRO A 46 -9.92 -14.65 5.90
CA PRO A 46 -10.32 -14.66 7.30
C PRO A 46 -9.55 -13.67 8.18
N ALA A 47 -8.24 -13.52 7.97
CA ALA A 47 -7.46 -12.53 8.72
C ALA A 47 -7.94 -11.09 8.45
N TRP A 48 -8.25 -10.78 7.19
CA TRP A 48 -8.82 -9.47 6.86
C TRP A 48 -10.23 -9.27 7.42
N GLN A 49 -11.06 -10.31 7.48
CA GLN A 49 -12.37 -10.24 8.12
C GLN A 49 -12.24 -9.91 9.62
N ILE A 50 -11.29 -10.55 10.33
CA ILE A 50 -10.97 -10.24 11.73
C ILE A 50 -10.57 -8.77 11.88
N LEU A 51 -9.63 -8.29 11.06
CA LEU A 51 -9.18 -6.89 11.11
C LEU A 51 -10.34 -5.92 10.83
N MET A 52 -11.16 -6.19 9.81
CA MET A 52 -12.33 -5.37 9.45
C MET A 52 -13.43 -5.40 10.53
N HIS A 53 -13.49 -6.45 11.36
CA HIS A 53 -14.44 -6.55 12.48
C HIS A 53 -13.88 -5.96 13.79
N SER A 54 -12.57 -5.74 13.87
CA SER A 54 -11.91 -5.20 15.06
C SER A 54 -12.16 -3.71 15.24
N ARG A 55 -11.85 -3.18 16.45
CA ARG A 55 -11.89 -1.75 16.74
C ARG A 55 -10.64 -0.98 16.29
N THR A 56 -9.65 -1.68 15.75
CA THR A 56 -8.39 -1.10 15.28
C THR A 56 -8.63 -0.01 14.23
N PRO A 57 -8.07 1.21 14.38
CA PRO A 57 -7.99 2.19 13.31
C PRO A 57 -7.34 1.60 12.07
N LEU A 58 -8.01 1.69 10.92
CA LEU A 58 -7.57 1.10 9.66
C LEU A 58 -7.52 2.15 8.57
N VAL A 59 -6.35 2.30 7.98
CA VAL A 59 -6.05 3.15 6.83
C VAL A 59 -5.69 2.25 5.66
N VAL A 60 -6.29 2.50 4.50
CA VAL A 60 -6.05 1.70 3.30
C VAL A 60 -5.66 2.56 2.10
N GLY A 61 -4.59 2.16 1.43
CA GLY A 61 -4.28 2.55 0.06
C GLY A 61 -4.59 1.42 -0.91
N ASP A 62 -5.39 1.71 -1.93
CA ASP A 62 -5.84 0.70 -2.89
C ASP A 62 -5.00 0.63 -4.17
N SER A 63 -5.26 -0.42 -4.96
CA SER A 63 -4.59 -0.65 -6.24
C SER A 63 -4.71 0.50 -7.22
N THR A 64 -5.87 1.13 -7.28
CA THR A 64 -6.18 2.18 -8.24
C THR A 64 -5.37 3.43 -7.94
N VAL A 65 -5.32 3.83 -6.66
CA VAL A 65 -4.55 4.99 -6.20
C VAL A 65 -3.06 4.74 -6.35
N ALA A 66 -2.58 3.55 -5.97
CA ALA A 66 -1.19 3.15 -6.17
C ALA A 66 -0.80 3.16 -7.66
N ALA A 67 -1.61 2.55 -8.52
CA ALA A 67 -1.37 2.53 -9.97
C ALA A 67 -1.38 3.93 -10.59
N THR A 68 -2.19 4.83 -10.06
CA THR A 68 -2.31 6.21 -10.56
C THR A 68 -1.13 7.08 -10.12
N ASN A 69 -0.77 7.05 -8.84
CA ASN A 69 0.18 8.01 -8.26
C ASN A 69 1.59 7.45 -8.11
N LEU A 70 1.76 6.14 -7.92
CA LEU A 70 3.06 5.51 -7.63
C LEU A 70 3.68 4.84 -8.86
N LYS A 71 3.16 5.15 -10.05
CA LYS A 71 3.72 4.64 -11.31
C LYS A 71 5.16 5.11 -11.47
N MET A 72 6.05 4.14 -11.68
CA MET A 72 7.47 4.34 -11.88
C MET A 72 7.90 3.78 -13.22
N THR A 73 8.46 4.62 -14.09
CA THR A 73 9.09 4.20 -15.34
C THR A 73 10.58 3.96 -15.12
N ARG A 74 11.23 3.29 -16.09
CA ARG A 74 12.69 3.11 -16.09
C ARG A 74 13.44 4.44 -15.96
N ASP A 75 13.02 5.45 -16.72
CA ASP A 75 13.67 6.76 -16.75
C ASP A 75 13.43 7.53 -15.45
N LYS A 76 12.22 7.47 -14.89
CA LYS A 76 11.92 8.08 -13.59
C LYS A 76 12.77 7.45 -12.49
N ALA A 77 12.89 6.12 -12.45
CA ALA A 77 13.72 5.44 -11.47
C ALA A 77 15.21 5.83 -11.58
N LYS A 78 15.75 5.90 -12.80
CA LYS A 78 17.12 6.37 -13.03
C LYS A 78 17.32 7.80 -12.55
N ASN A 79 16.40 8.70 -12.90
CA ASN A 79 16.50 10.11 -12.54
C ASN A 79 16.40 10.34 -11.01
N VAL A 80 15.54 9.57 -10.33
CA VAL A 80 15.37 9.69 -8.87
C VAL A 80 16.54 9.04 -8.11
N PHE A 81 16.98 7.86 -8.54
CA PHE A 81 17.85 7.01 -7.71
C PHE A 81 19.30 6.90 -8.20
N ALA A 82 19.61 7.00 -9.49
CA ALA A 82 20.97 6.67 -9.97
C ALA A 82 22.06 7.61 -9.43
N GLY A 83 21.71 8.84 -9.05
CA GLY A 83 22.61 9.78 -8.39
C GLY A 83 22.97 9.42 -6.94
N GLN A 84 22.28 8.47 -6.32
CA GLN A 84 22.39 8.13 -4.89
C GLN A 84 23.38 6.99 -4.61
N GLY A 85 24.42 6.87 -5.44
CA GLY A 85 25.47 5.85 -5.33
C GLY A 85 24.98 4.41 -5.58
N ALA A 86 25.72 3.43 -5.05
CA ALA A 86 25.50 2.01 -5.34
C ALA A 86 24.10 1.52 -4.94
N SER A 87 23.56 1.99 -3.82
CA SER A 87 22.20 1.63 -3.37
C SER A 87 21.13 2.16 -4.31
N GLY A 88 21.27 3.41 -4.78
CA GLY A 88 20.35 3.98 -5.75
C GLY A 88 20.38 3.28 -7.11
N VAL A 89 21.57 2.93 -7.60
CA VAL A 89 21.74 2.11 -8.81
C VAL A 89 21.10 0.73 -8.63
N TYR A 90 21.31 0.09 -7.49
CA TYR A 90 20.73 -1.22 -7.19
C TYR A 90 19.19 -1.18 -7.21
N ILE A 91 18.57 -0.23 -6.51
CA ILE A 91 17.11 -0.07 -6.47
C ILE A 91 16.55 0.23 -7.87
N SER A 92 17.19 1.12 -8.63
CA SER A 92 16.77 1.39 -10.01
C SER A 92 16.85 0.12 -10.88
N ASN A 93 17.87 -0.72 -10.68
CA ASN A 93 18.03 -1.97 -11.42
C ASN A 93 17.00 -3.02 -11.05
N LEU A 94 16.53 -3.08 -9.79
CA LEU A 94 15.44 -3.98 -9.40
C LEU A 94 14.18 -3.74 -10.23
N LEU A 95 13.77 -2.47 -10.40
CA LEU A 95 12.62 -2.12 -11.24
C LEU A 95 12.88 -2.51 -12.71
N VAL A 96 14.04 -2.16 -13.24
CA VAL A 96 14.41 -2.44 -14.64
C VAL A 96 14.37 -3.94 -14.91
N SER A 97 15.01 -4.74 -14.06
CA SER A 97 15.01 -6.21 -14.18
C SER A 97 13.61 -6.80 -14.01
N TRP A 98 12.77 -6.24 -13.13
CA TRP A 98 11.38 -6.67 -13.01
C TRP A 98 10.62 -6.40 -14.31
N LEU A 99 10.73 -5.18 -14.87
CA LEU A 99 10.07 -4.82 -16.12
C LEU A 99 10.55 -5.66 -17.32
N ASP A 100 11.85 -5.94 -17.41
CA ASP A 100 12.41 -6.80 -18.47
C ASP A 100 11.79 -8.20 -18.49
N ASN A 101 11.53 -8.76 -17.32
CA ASN A 101 10.96 -10.10 -17.19
C ASN A 101 9.42 -10.12 -17.21
N ASN A 102 8.76 -8.98 -17.01
CA ASN A 102 7.31 -8.91 -16.77
C ASN A 102 6.57 -7.90 -17.66
N ARG A 103 7.14 -7.47 -18.80
CA ARG A 103 6.53 -6.46 -19.72
C ARG A 103 5.05 -6.70 -20.00
N ARG A 104 4.64 -7.94 -20.26
CA ARG A 104 3.22 -8.27 -20.55
C ARG A 104 2.32 -8.03 -19.33
N ILE A 105 2.80 -8.34 -18.14
CA ILE A 105 2.05 -8.10 -16.89
C ILE A 105 1.96 -6.59 -16.64
N ALA A 106 3.08 -5.86 -16.82
CA ALA A 106 3.11 -4.41 -16.71
C ALA A 106 2.09 -3.73 -17.64
N ASP A 107 2.00 -4.16 -18.90
CA ASP A 107 1.04 -3.65 -19.88
C ASP A 107 -0.41 -3.91 -19.45
N VAL A 108 -0.72 -5.14 -19.02
CA VAL A 108 -2.08 -5.50 -18.56
C VAL A 108 -2.50 -4.70 -17.32
N VAL A 109 -1.59 -4.47 -16.38
CA VAL A 109 -1.89 -3.82 -15.10
C VAL A 109 -1.91 -2.30 -15.21
N THR A 110 -1.01 -1.72 -16.00
CA THR A 110 -0.78 -0.26 -16.01
C THR A 110 -1.14 0.42 -17.33
N GLY A 111 -1.39 -0.36 -18.39
CA GLY A 111 -1.50 0.15 -19.77
C GLY A 111 -0.17 0.66 -20.35
N ASP A 112 0.95 0.36 -19.69
CA ASP A 112 2.30 0.83 -20.05
C ASP A 112 3.34 -0.26 -19.73
N PRO A 113 3.87 -0.98 -20.74
CA PRO A 113 4.79 -2.10 -20.53
C PRO A 113 6.14 -1.70 -19.92
N ASP A 114 6.44 -0.40 -19.84
CA ASP A 114 7.69 0.15 -19.32
C ASP A 114 7.50 0.88 -17.99
N SER A 115 6.38 0.62 -17.30
CA SER A 115 6.09 1.15 -15.98
C SER A 115 5.53 0.12 -15.02
N TRP A 116 5.79 0.32 -13.73
CA TRP A 116 5.18 -0.47 -12.66
C TRP A 116 4.84 0.45 -11.48
N PRO A 117 3.70 0.26 -10.81
CA PRO A 117 3.44 0.96 -9.56
C PRO A 117 4.31 0.35 -8.47
N VAL A 118 4.94 1.17 -7.63
CA VAL A 118 5.60 0.66 -6.42
C VAL A 118 4.57 0.66 -5.29
N TRP A 119 3.66 -0.32 -5.34
CA TRP A 119 2.39 -0.33 -4.61
C TRP A 119 2.52 -0.08 -3.11
N ASP A 120 3.45 -0.76 -2.47
CA ASP A 120 3.66 -0.74 -1.03
C ASP A 120 3.98 0.65 -0.46
N GLU A 121 4.53 1.53 -1.29
CA GLU A 121 4.89 2.89 -0.93
C GLU A 121 3.68 3.77 -0.61
N VAL A 122 2.45 3.33 -0.91
CA VAL A 122 1.23 4.02 -0.44
C VAL A 122 1.17 4.09 1.09
N THR A 123 1.67 3.06 1.77
CA THR A 123 1.71 3.03 3.23
C THR A 123 2.73 4.03 3.78
N MET A 124 3.89 4.15 3.12
CA MET A 124 4.91 5.12 3.47
C MET A 124 4.45 6.55 3.19
N ALA A 125 3.77 6.79 2.07
CA ALA A 125 3.18 8.08 1.77
C ALA A 125 2.22 8.55 2.88
N TYR A 126 1.38 7.65 3.41
CA TYR A 126 0.51 7.98 4.52
C TYR A 126 1.30 8.34 5.79
N ILE A 127 2.27 7.50 6.17
CA ILE A 127 3.12 7.72 7.35
C ILE A 127 3.86 9.07 7.29
N LEU A 128 4.27 9.49 6.09
CA LEU A 128 4.96 10.76 5.85
C LEU A 128 4.02 11.97 5.75
N GLY A 129 2.70 11.78 5.83
CA GLY A 129 1.72 12.87 5.68
C GLY A 129 1.56 13.36 4.24
N LEU A 130 1.90 12.53 3.25
CA LEU A 130 1.91 12.85 1.82
C LEU A 130 0.64 12.35 1.09
N THR A 131 -0.48 12.25 1.80
CA THR A 131 -1.73 11.70 1.24
C THR A 131 -2.93 12.59 1.49
N ALA A 132 -3.87 12.59 0.54
CA ALA A 132 -5.25 12.99 0.79
C ALA A 132 -6.09 11.75 1.10
N GLN A 133 -7.09 11.91 1.96
CA GLN A 133 -7.85 10.80 2.52
C GLN A 133 -9.34 11.15 2.61
N GLU A 134 -10.17 10.13 2.55
CA GLU A 134 -11.57 10.18 2.95
C GLU A 134 -11.84 9.16 4.06
N THR A 135 -12.91 9.36 4.82
CA THR A 135 -13.29 8.45 5.91
C THR A 135 -14.69 7.93 5.66
N TYR A 136 -14.85 6.62 5.74
CA TYR A 136 -16.12 5.94 5.49
C TYR A 136 -16.53 5.06 6.67
N PRO A 137 -17.83 4.76 6.82
CA PRO A 137 -18.27 3.65 7.65
C PRO A 137 -17.59 2.35 7.17
N ARG A 138 -17.07 1.55 8.10
CA ARG A 138 -16.32 0.35 7.76
C ARG A 138 -17.26 -0.77 7.28
N PRO A 139 -17.12 -1.25 6.03
CA PRO A 139 -17.99 -2.29 5.49
C PRO A 139 -17.69 -3.65 6.11
N VAL A 140 -18.60 -4.60 5.90
CA VAL A 140 -18.31 -6.02 6.16
C VAL A 140 -17.59 -6.59 4.94
N LEU A 141 -16.45 -7.26 5.16
CA LEU A 141 -15.75 -8.01 4.11
C LEU A 141 -16.37 -9.41 3.98
N ARG A 142 -16.85 -9.75 2.78
CA ARG A 142 -17.40 -11.07 2.46
C ARG A 142 -16.31 -12.05 2.04
N ASP A 143 -16.66 -13.33 2.00
CA ASP A 143 -15.77 -14.41 1.56
C ASP A 143 -15.34 -14.28 0.09
N ASP A 144 -16.12 -13.59 -0.73
CA ASP A 144 -15.78 -13.24 -2.12
C ASP A 144 -14.95 -11.95 -2.24
N MET A 145 -14.48 -11.43 -1.10
CA MET A 145 -13.69 -10.20 -0.94
C MET A 145 -14.44 -8.90 -1.27
N THR A 146 -15.73 -8.96 -1.60
CA THR A 146 -16.54 -7.76 -1.82
C THR A 146 -16.96 -7.12 -0.50
N PHE A 147 -17.21 -5.81 -0.54
CA PHE A 147 -17.73 -5.07 0.60
C PHE A 147 -19.26 -5.08 0.64
N ASP A 148 -19.79 -5.40 1.81
CA ASP A 148 -21.19 -5.17 2.17
C ASP A 148 -21.34 -3.88 2.98
N HIS A 149 -22.08 -2.93 2.42
CA HIS A 149 -22.36 -1.62 3.02
C HIS A 149 -23.71 -1.55 3.72
N THR A 150 -24.54 -2.60 3.63
CA THR A 150 -25.93 -2.58 4.15
C THR A 150 -26.01 -2.88 5.64
N ASN A 151 -25.06 -3.67 6.17
CA ASN A 151 -25.01 -4.11 7.56
C ASN A 151 -23.86 -3.45 8.33
N VAL A 152 -23.60 -2.17 8.07
CA VAL A 152 -22.55 -1.44 8.80
C VAL A 152 -23.05 -1.13 10.21
N ASP A 153 -22.52 -1.88 11.16
CA ASP A 153 -22.67 -1.59 12.58
C ASP A 153 -22.03 -0.23 12.88
N GLN A 154 -22.86 0.75 13.24
CA GLN A 154 -22.43 2.11 13.54
C GLN A 154 -21.55 2.22 14.79
N THR A 155 -21.43 1.16 15.59
CA THR A 155 -20.47 1.08 16.69
C THR A 155 -19.07 0.66 16.24
N ARG A 156 -18.92 0.20 14.99
CA ARG A 156 -17.61 -0.11 14.40
C ARG A 156 -16.85 1.17 14.07
N PRO A 157 -15.50 1.16 14.20
CA PRO A 157 -14.70 2.31 13.79
C PRO A 157 -14.81 2.53 12.28
N SER A 158 -14.62 3.77 11.86
CA SER A 158 -14.49 4.11 10.45
C SER A 158 -13.26 3.46 9.81
N ILE A 159 -13.26 3.42 8.48
CA ILE A 159 -12.08 3.11 7.66
C ILE A 159 -11.62 4.41 6.98
N THR A 160 -10.33 4.69 7.04
CA THR A 160 -9.71 5.80 6.31
C THR A 160 -9.19 5.27 4.99
N TRP A 161 -9.57 5.91 3.89
CA TRP A 161 -9.21 5.51 2.54
C TRP A 161 -8.37 6.60 1.90
N ILE A 162 -7.18 6.24 1.43
CA ILE A 162 -6.29 7.15 0.72
C ILE A 162 -6.86 7.37 -0.68
N THR A 163 -7.04 8.63 -1.07
CA THR A 163 -7.61 9.01 -2.37
C THR A 163 -6.58 9.65 -3.29
N HIS A 164 -5.46 10.13 -2.75
CA HIS A 164 -4.36 10.71 -3.51
C HIS A 164 -3.03 10.59 -2.76
N ILE A 165 -1.93 10.56 -3.52
CA ILE A 165 -0.56 10.54 -3.00
C ILE A 165 0.28 11.62 -3.70
N ASP A 166 0.97 12.45 -2.91
CA ASP A 166 2.06 13.31 -3.38
C ASP A 166 3.29 12.46 -3.71
N SER A 167 3.31 11.96 -4.94
CA SER A 167 4.39 11.09 -5.41
C SER A 167 5.73 11.82 -5.55
N GLU A 168 5.73 13.11 -5.86
CA GLU A 168 6.97 13.87 -6.03
C GLU A 168 7.65 14.07 -4.68
N GLY A 169 6.88 14.46 -3.66
CA GLY A 169 7.35 14.55 -2.28
C GLY A 169 7.89 13.21 -1.78
N LEU A 170 7.19 12.12 -2.06
CA LEU A 170 7.58 10.76 -1.65
C LEU A 170 8.93 10.33 -2.25
N TRP A 171 9.10 10.45 -3.57
CA TRP A 171 10.35 10.05 -4.22
C TRP A 171 11.52 10.96 -3.87
N LYS A 172 11.25 12.25 -3.60
CA LYS A 172 12.25 13.19 -3.10
C LYS A 172 12.71 12.81 -1.68
N ASP A 173 11.79 12.46 -0.80
CA ASP A 173 12.12 11.99 0.55
C ASP A 173 12.95 10.70 0.52
N PHE A 174 12.54 9.72 -0.28
CA PHE A 174 13.28 8.46 -0.41
C PHE A 174 14.69 8.69 -0.97
N SER A 175 14.83 9.42 -2.08
CA SER A 175 16.16 9.72 -2.63
C SER A 175 17.05 10.50 -1.65
N GLY A 176 16.49 11.44 -0.87
CA GLY A 176 17.20 12.14 0.20
C GLY A 176 17.69 11.22 1.33
N LYS A 177 16.90 10.21 1.73
CA LYS A 177 17.31 9.22 2.72
C LYS A 177 18.44 8.32 2.22
N LEU A 178 18.43 7.96 0.95
CA LEU A 178 19.54 7.21 0.34
C LEU A 178 20.84 8.02 0.35
N GLU A 179 20.76 9.31 0.03
CA GLU A 179 21.92 10.21 0.08
C GLU A 179 22.46 10.38 1.51
N ALA A 180 21.58 10.60 2.48
CA ALA A 180 21.98 10.71 3.89
C ALA A 180 22.64 9.41 4.39
N ALA A 181 22.09 8.25 4.03
CA ALA A 181 22.67 6.95 4.37
C ALA A 181 24.04 6.70 3.70
N ARG A 182 24.31 7.34 2.55
CA ARG A 182 25.62 7.32 1.90
C ARG A 182 26.63 8.18 2.65
N GLN A 183 26.22 9.38 3.09
CA GLN A 183 27.07 10.34 3.79
C GLN A 183 27.41 9.89 5.23
N GLY A 184 26.49 9.22 5.93
CA GLY A 184 26.70 8.72 7.29
C GLY A 184 27.54 7.45 7.43
N ARG A 185 28.23 7.00 6.36
CA ARG A 185 29.11 5.82 6.36
C ARG A 185 30.60 6.17 6.42
N GLU A 186 30.93 7.38 6.88
CA GLU A 186 32.29 7.78 7.29
C GLU A 186 32.57 7.35 8.74
#